data_AF-A0A256ZPH2-F1
#
_entry.id   AF-A0A256ZPH2-F1
#
_cell.length_a   1.000
_cell.length_b   1.000
_cell.length_c   1.000
_cell.angle_alpha   90.00
_cell.angle_beta   90.00
_cell.angle_gamma   90.00
#
_symmetry.space_group_name_H-M   'P 1'
#
loop_
_entity.id
_entity.type
_entity.pdbx_description
1 polymer ?
#
loop_
_entity_poly.entity_id
_entity_poly.type
_entity_poly.pdbx_seq_one_letter_code
_entity_poly.pdbx_strand_id
1 'polypeptide(L)'
;MESSNRSARIRDYSVALLCVVFVVLGVVFFSKIFLLMGSGGASINTRAVCGNDSAYVFIGANEDLRGVKCVALDEGFFDSPEIVLGDLSLNDEDVCRFRLLRNTTEPLRFEVWYNNRVKREVCEWQHYPLYVD
;
A
#
# COMPACT_ATOMS: atom_id res chain seq x y z
N MET A 1 -37.54 -57.40 14.27
CA MET A 1 -37.60 -55.98 14.71
C MET A 1 -36.20 -55.32 14.75
N GLU A 2 -35.19 -55.86 14.07
CA GLU A 2 -33.78 -55.48 14.23
C GLU A 2 -33.20 -54.72 13.01
N SER A 3 -33.81 -54.87 11.83
CA SER A 3 -33.36 -54.20 10.59
C SER A 3 -33.69 -52.70 10.56
N SER A 4 -34.76 -52.28 11.23
CA SER A 4 -35.20 -50.88 11.29
C SER A 4 -34.21 -49.99 12.06
N ASN A 5 -33.63 -50.49 13.17
CA ASN A 5 -32.68 -49.76 14.00
C ASN A 5 -31.30 -49.57 13.34
N ARG A 6 -30.86 -50.50 12.49
CA ARG A 6 -29.59 -50.37 11.74
C ARG A 6 -29.68 -49.30 10.65
N SER A 7 -30.79 -49.24 9.93
CA SER A 7 -31.00 -48.27 8.85
C SER A 7 -31.12 -46.84 9.39
N ALA A 8 -31.80 -46.66 10.54
CA ALA A 8 -31.89 -45.36 11.22
C ALA A 8 -30.51 -44.83 11.66
N ARG A 9 -29.68 -45.68 12.29
CA ARG A 9 -28.33 -45.28 12.72
C ARG A 9 -27.42 -44.89 11.55
N ILE A 10 -27.45 -45.61 10.43
CA ILE A 10 -26.65 -45.26 9.24
C ILE A 10 -27.05 -43.90 8.68
N ARG A 11 -28.34 -43.55 8.73
CA ARG A 11 -28.84 -42.23 8.31
C ARG A 11 -28.32 -41.12 9.21
N ASP A 12 -28.32 -41.32 10.52
CA ASP A 12 -27.81 -40.33 11.49
C ASP A 12 -26.30 -40.11 11.36
N TYR A 13 -25.51 -41.17 11.16
CA TYR A 13 -24.06 -41.03 10.91
C TYR A 13 -23.77 -40.29 9.61
N SER A 14 -24.57 -40.53 8.56
CA SER A 14 -24.44 -39.84 7.28
C SER A 14 -24.72 -38.33 7.41
N VAL A 15 -25.73 -37.97 8.20
CA VAL A 15 -26.09 -36.56 8.47
C VAL A 15 -25.01 -35.88 9.32
N ALA A 16 -24.50 -36.56 10.36
CA ALA A 16 -23.41 -36.04 11.18
C ALA A 16 -22.15 -35.79 10.35
N LEU A 17 -21.81 -36.70 9.42
CA LEU A 17 -20.65 -36.56 8.54
C LEU A 17 -20.79 -35.38 7.58
N LEU A 18 -21.98 -35.17 7.00
CA LEU A 18 -22.29 -34.01 6.16
C LEU A 18 -22.13 -32.69 6.93
N CYS A 19 -22.61 -32.61 8.16
CA CYS A 19 -22.43 -31.42 9.00
C CYS A 19 -20.95 -31.11 9.27
N VAL A 20 -20.13 -32.13 9.55
CA VAL A 20 -18.68 -31.92 9.75
C VAL A 20 -18.03 -31.39 8.47
N VAL A 21 -18.38 -31.92 7.30
CA VAL A 21 -17.86 -31.45 6.02
C VAL A 21 -18.23 -29.98 5.77
N PHE A 22 -19.47 -29.58 6.03
CA PHE A 22 -19.89 -28.18 5.88
C PHE A 22 -19.16 -27.23 6.83
N VAL A 23 -18.93 -27.65 8.08
CA VAL A 23 -18.18 -26.84 9.06
C VAL A 23 -16.73 -26.67 8.61
N VAL A 24 -16.07 -27.74 8.17
CA VAL A 24 -14.68 -27.68 7.67
C VAL A 24 -14.58 -26.76 6.45
N LEU A 25 -15.50 -26.89 5.49
CA LEU A 25 -15.54 -26.01 4.30
C LEU A 25 -15.79 -24.55 4.68
N GLY A 26 -16.68 -24.30 5.64
CA GLY A 26 -16.93 -22.96 6.18
C GLY A 26 -15.67 -22.35 6.80
N VAL A 27 -14.98 -23.07 7.69
CA VAL A 27 -13.76 -22.58 8.34
C VAL A 27 -12.66 -22.27 7.32
N VAL A 28 -12.46 -23.13 6.32
CA VAL A 28 -11.49 -22.90 5.24
C VAL A 28 -11.87 -21.65 4.43
N PHE A 29 -13.14 -21.51 4.06
CA PHE A 29 -13.60 -20.36 3.28
C PHE A 29 -13.47 -19.04 4.04
N PHE A 30 -13.92 -18.99 5.31
CA PHE A 30 -13.81 -17.81 6.15
C PHE A 30 -12.35 -17.45 6.45
N SER A 31 -11.47 -18.42 6.69
CA SER A 31 -10.04 -18.15 6.92
C SER A 31 -9.37 -17.43 5.73
N LYS A 32 -9.77 -17.74 4.50
CA LYS A 32 -9.29 -17.05 3.29
C LYS A 32 -9.83 -15.62 3.18
N ILE A 33 -11.07 -15.39 3.58
CA ILE A 33 -11.67 -14.04 3.62
C ILE A 33 -10.93 -13.16 4.64
N PHE A 34 -10.68 -13.67 5.85
CA PHE A 34 -9.94 -12.91 6.87
C PHE A 34 -8.50 -12.58 6.45
N LEU A 35 -7.83 -13.48 5.70
CA LEU A 35 -6.51 -13.22 5.12
C LEU A 35 -6.54 -12.13 4.03
N LEU A 36 -7.62 -12.01 3.26
CA LEU A 36 -7.80 -10.97 2.25
C LEU A 36 -8.22 -9.62 2.86
N MET A 37 -8.95 -9.63 3.97
CA MET A 37 -9.43 -8.43 4.66
C MET A 37 -8.36 -7.80 5.59
N GLY A 38 -7.33 -8.57 5.96
CA GLY A 38 -6.21 -8.12 6.81
C GLY A 38 -5.15 -7.26 6.11
N SER A 39 -5.26 -6.99 4.80
CA SER A 39 -4.29 -6.13 4.10
C SER A 39 -4.58 -4.62 4.22
N GLY A 40 -5.56 -4.23 5.04
CA GLY A 40 -5.86 -2.84 5.39
C GLY A 40 -4.85 -2.22 6.36
N GLY A 41 -3.54 -2.42 6.13
CA GLY A 41 -2.55 -1.57 6.79
C GLY A 41 -2.71 -0.14 6.28
N ALA A 42 -2.35 0.83 7.13
CA ALA A 42 -2.38 2.24 6.76
C ALA A 42 -1.69 2.47 5.41
N SER A 43 -2.37 3.14 4.50
CA SER A 43 -1.75 3.63 3.26
C SER A 43 -0.95 4.87 3.61
N ILE A 44 0.35 4.86 3.35
CA ILE A 44 1.17 6.07 3.46
C ILE A 44 0.62 7.13 2.50
N ASN A 45 0.36 8.33 3.02
CA ASN A 45 -0.05 9.46 2.20
C ASN A 45 1.21 10.17 1.68
N THR A 46 1.33 10.26 0.36
CA THR A 46 2.47 10.87 -0.30
C THR A 46 2.03 11.81 -1.41
N ARG A 47 2.83 12.85 -1.65
CA ARG A 47 2.63 13.77 -2.77
C ARG A 47 3.97 14.21 -3.33
N ALA A 48 4.16 14.13 -4.63
CA ALA A 48 5.36 14.68 -5.29
C ALA A 48 5.12 16.09 -5.87
N VAL A 49 6.13 16.95 -5.79
CA VAL A 49 6.17 18.31 -6.36
C VAL A 49 7.56 18.59 -6.93
N CYS A 50 7.61 19.23 -8.10
CA CYS A 50 8.85 19.57 -8.77
C CYS A 50 9.12 21.06 -8.55
N GLY A 51 10.30 21.37 -8.05
CA GLY A 51 10.86 22.72 -8.00
C GLY A 51 12.00 22.86 -9.00
N ASN A 52 12.53 24.07 -9.15
CA ASN A 52 13.48 24.40 -10.22
C ASN A 52 14.76 23.54 -10.21
N ASP A 53 15.31 23.23 -9.03
CA ASP A 53 16.58 22.52 -8.83
C ASP A 53 16.45 21.28 -7.93
N SER A 54 15.23 20.93 -7.54
CA SER A 54 14.93 19.84 -6.62
C SER A 54 13.51 19.34 -6.85
N ALA A 55 13.30 18.04 -6.68
CA ALA A 55 11.97 17.44 -6.53
C ALA A 55 11.74 17.09 -5.05
N TYR A 56 10.50 17.18 -4.61
CA TYR A 56 10.10 16.98 -3.22
C TYR A 56 9.00 15.92 -3.19
N VAL A 57 9.15 14.93 -2.34
CA VAL A 57 8.07 13.98 -2.02
C VAL A 57 7.68 14.20 -0.56
N PHE A 58 6.52 14.80 -0.37
CA PHE A 58 5.91 15.07 0.93
C PHE A 58 5.29 13.77 1.46
N ILE A 59 5.50 13.52 2.74
CA ILE A 59 4.95 12.39 3.49
C ILE A 59 4.02 12.97 4.56
N GLY A 60 2.79 12.44 4.66
CA GLY A 60 1.77 12.99 5.55
C GLY A 60 2.19 13.04 7.03
N ALA A 61 1.80 14.12 7.72
CA ALA A 61 2.20 14.52 9.08
C ALA A 61 1.87 13.57 10.25
N ASN A 62 1.52 12.30 10.01
CA ASN A 62 1.20 11.32 11.05
C ASN A 62 1.95 9.98 10.90
N GLU A 63 2.91 9.90 9.97
CA GLU A 63 3.66 8.68 9.70
C GLU A 63 4.93 8.60 10.55
N ASP A 64 5.22 7.44 11.16
CA ASP A 64 6.50 7.23 11.84
C ASP A 64 7.60 7.09 10.78
N LEU A 65 8.51 8.06 10.68
CA LEU A 65 9.57 8.04 9.67
C LEU A 65 10.59 6.91 9.86
N ARG A 66 10.57 6.22 11.00
CA ARG A 66 11.42 5.06 11.24
C ARG A 66 11.08 3.97 10.22
N GLY A 67 11.98 3.80 9.24
CA GLY A 67 11.80 2.82 8.17
C GLY A 67 11.18 3.38 6.89
N VAL A 68 11.04 4.71 6.78
CA VAL A 68 10.83 5.36 5.49
C VAL A 68 12.14 5.32 4.69
N LYS A 69 12.06 4.88 3.44
CA LYS A 69 13.15 4.99 2.46
C LYS A 69 12.61 5.59 1.17
N CYS A 70 13.28 6.63 0.69
CA CYS A 70 12.94 7.32 -0.54
C CYS A 70 13.94 6.98 -1.64
N VAL A 71 13.43 6.58 -2.80
CA VAL A 71 14.22 6.14 -3.95
C VAL A 71 13.77 6.91 -5.18
N ALA A 72 14.72 7.50 -5.90
CA ALA A 72 14.45 8.04 -7.23
C ALA A 72 14.60 6.89 -8.24
N LEU A 73 13.61 6.73 -9.12
CA LEU A 73 13.69 5.70 -10.17
C LEU A 73 14.49 6.19 -11.38
N ASP A 74 14.54 7.50 -11.58
CA ASP A 74 15.22 8.14 -12.70
C ASP A 74 16.61 8.64 -12.28
N GLU A 75 17.46 7.73 -11.78
CA GLU A 75 18.76 8.03 -11.14
C GLU A 75 19.67 8.95 -11.97
N GLY A 76 19.57 8.92 -13.31
CA GLY A 76 20.33 9.80 -14.21
C GLY A 76 20.00 11.30 -14.10
N PHE A 77 18.98 11.68 -13.34
CA PHE A 77 18.61 13.08 -13.09
C PHE A 77 19.01 13.58 -11.70
N PHE A 78 19.51 12.72 -10.80
CA PHE A 78 19.71 13.06 -9.39
C PHE A 78 21.12 12.76 -8.91
N ASP A 79 21.63 13.60 -8.00
CA ASP A 79 22.97 13.45 -7.41
C ASP A 79 22.91 12.56 -6.15
N SER A 80 21.98 12.87 -5.24
CA SER A 80 21.62 12.03 -4.09
C SER A 80 20.30 12.48 -3.44
N PRO A 81 19.44 11.56 -2.97
CA PRO A 81 18.28 11.91 -2.16
C PRO A 81 18.70 12.31 -0.74
N GLU A 82 18.14 13.40 -0.24
CA GLU A 82 18.29 13.87 1.13
C GLU A 82 16.92 13.82 1.82
N ILE A 83 16.86 13.20 3.00
CA ILE A 83 15.65 13.24 3.84
C ILE A 83 15.78 14.49 4.70
N VAL A 84 14.87 15.45 4.48
CA VAL A 84 14.82 16.70 5.24
C VAL A 84 13.64 16.59 6.21
N LEU A 85 13.98 16.58 7.50
CA LEU A 85 13.01 16.53 8.59
C LEU A 85 12.65 17.96 8.98
N GLY A 86 11.41 18.35 8.68
CA GLY A 86 10.85 19.63 9.07
C GLY A 86 11.28 20.83 8.23
N ASP A 87 10.28 21.66 7.95
CA ASP A 87 10.37 23.08 7.57
C ASP A 87 10.50 23.45 6.08
N LEU A 88 9.73 22.76 5.22
CA LEU A 88 9.32 23.31 3.92
C LEU A 88 7.82 23.64 3.95
N SER A 89 7.49 24.73 4.65
CA SER A 89 6.24 25.50 4.66
C SER A 89 4.93 24.76 4.28
N LEU A 90 4.20 24.27 5.30
CA LEU A 90 2.82 24.68 5.63
C LEU A 90 2.18 23.80 6.72
N ASN A 91 2.69 22.59 7.02
CA ASN A 91 1.99 21.64 7.91
C ASN A 91 2.87 20.61 8.67
N ASP A 92 4.11 20.92 9.07
CA ASP A 92 4.97 19.95 9.78
C ASP A 92 5.09 18.59 9.03
N GLU A 93 5.18 18.62 7.71
CA GLU A 93 5.31 17.41 6.88
C GLU A 93 6.79 17.05 6.67
N ASP A 94 7.07 15.75 6.71
CA ASP A 94 8.40 15.22 6.41
C ASP A 94 8.60 15.09 4.91
N VAL A 95 9.78 15.48 4.43
CA VAL A 95 10.04 15.62 2.99
C VAL A 95 11.27 14.86 2.56
N CYS A 96 11.09 14.03 1.52
CA CYS A 96 12.20 13.51 0.76
C CYS A 96 12.56 14.49 -0.36
N ARG A 97 13.71 15.14 -0.23
CA ARG A 97 14.25 16.06 -1.22
C ARG A 97 15.19 15.31 -2.16
N PHE A 98 14.97 15.47 -3.46
CA PHE A 98 15.80 14.90 -4.51
C PHE A 98 16.43 16.03 -5.30
N ARG A 99 17.73 16.26 -5.12
CA ARG A 99 18.44 17.33 -5.83
C ARG A 99 18.70 16.94 -7.29
N LEU A 100 18.36 17.82 -8.21
CA LEU A 100 18.53 17.59 -9.64
C LEU A 100 19.97 17.90 -10.07
N LEU A 101 20.55 17.02 -10.91
CA LEU A 101 21.84 17.25 -11.58
C LEU A 101 21.76 18.35 -12.64
N ARG A 102 20.61 18.41 -13.32
CA ARG A 102 20.29 19.35 -14.39
C ARG A 102 18.79 19.61 -14.40
N ASN A 103 18.40 20.83 -14.77
CA ASN A 103 17.00 21.15 -14.96
C ASN A 103 16.42 20.25 -16.06
N THR A 104 15.21 19.78 -15.83
CA THR A 104 14.48 18.89 -16.75
C THR A 104 13.01 19.28 -16.75
N THR A 105 12.31 18.93 -17.83
CA THR A 105 10.86 19.00 -17.93
C THR A 105 10.24 17.61 -18.04
N GLU A 106 11.06 16.56 -17.97
CA GLU A 106 10.59 15.18 -17.99
C GLU A 106 9.92 14.83 -16.65
N PRO A 107 8.86 14.01 -16.67
CA PRO A 107 8.23 13.54 -15.45
C PRO A 107 9.22 12.71 -14.63
N LEU A 108 9.28 13.00 -13.33
CA LEU A 108 10.21 12.36 -12.40
C LEU A 108 9.48 11.36 -11.53
N ARG A 109 10.02 10.15 -11.39
CA ARG A 109 9.36 9.05 -10.69
C ARG A 109 10.11 8.66 -9.43
N PHE A 110 9.33 8.42 -8.39
CA PHE A 110 9.84 8.15 -7.04
C PHE A 110 9.14 6.95 -6.43
N GLU A 111 9.85 6.26 -5.55
CA GLU A 111 9.31 5.23 -4.67
C GLU A 111 9.54 5.61 -3.21
N VAL A 112 8.46 5.63 -2.44
CA VAL A 112 8.48 5.77 -0.98
C VAL A 112 8.18 4.41 -0.39
N TRP A 113 9.17 3.86 0.30
CA TRP A 113 9.09 2.59 1.00
C TRP A 113 8.77 2.86 2.46
N TYR A 114 7.74 2.20 2.98
CA TYR A 114 7.29 2.34 4.36
C TYR A 114 6.72 1.02 4.87
N ASN A 115 7.28 0.48 5.97
CA ASN A 115 6.80 -0.76 6.60
C ASN A 115 6.54 -1.92 5.60
N ASN A 116 7.53 -2.22 4.75
CA ASN A 116 7.48 -3.22 3.67
C ASN A 116 6.44 -2.95 2.57
N ARG A 117 5.92 -1.74 2.48
CA ARG A 117 5.03 -1.28 1.41
C ARG A 117 5.76 -0.27 0.56
N VAL A 118 5.38 -0.23 -0.71
CA VAL A 118 5.95 0.71 -1.68
C VAL A 118 4.83 1.54 -2.26
N LYS A 119 4.99 2.85 -2.20
CA LYS A 119 4.12 3.82 -2.85
C LYS A 119 4.91 4.52 -3.93
N ARG A 120 4.36 4.54 -5.14
CA ARG A 120 4.95 5.22 -6.29
C ARG A 120 4.31 6.58 -6.45
N GLU A 121 5.15 7.58 -6.64
CA GLU A 121 4.75 8.94 -6.94
C GLU A 121 5.40 9.40 -8.24
N VAL A 122 4.67 10.22 -8.99
CA VAL A 122 5.16 10.86 -10.20
C VAL A 122 5.01 12.35 -10.01
N CYS A 123 6.11 13.06 -10.17
CA CYS A 123 6.07 14.49 -10.31
C CYS A 123 6.02 14.86 -11.80
N GLU A 124 4.92 15.48 -12.21
CA GLU A 124 4.81 16.13 -13.51
C GLU A 124 5.06 17.64 -13.33
N TRP A 125 5.91 18.22 -14.18
CA TRP A 125 6.10 19.66 -14.24
C TRP A 125 4.78 20.27 -14.71
N GLN A 126 4.10 21.02 -13.84
CA GLN A 126 2.84 21.68 -14.19
C GLN A 126 3.08 22.75 -15.26
N HIS A 127 3.04 22.34 -16.52
CA HIS A 127 2.75 23.24 -17.63
C HIS A 127 1.30 22.96 -18.06
N TYR A 128 0.42 23.89 -17.68
CA TYR A 128 -1.00 24.06 -18.00
C TYR A 128 -2.05 23.67 -16.93
N PRO A 129 -3.01 24.57 -16.66
CA PRO A 129 -4.20 24.24 -15.89
C PRO A 129 -5.07 23.29 -16.71
N LEU A 130 -5.43 22.14 -16.13
CA LEU A 130 -6.50 21.30 -16.64
C LEU A 130 -7.83 22.06 -16.47
N TYR A 131 -8.27 22.74 -17.52
CA TYR A 131 -9.67 23.16 -17.63
C TYR A 131 -10.51 21.89 -17.83
N VAL A 132 -11.36 21.59 -16.86
CA VAL A 132 -12.37 20.54 -16.94
C VAL A 132 -13.61 21.16 -17.57
N ASP A 133 -14.02 20.66 -18.72
CA ASP A 133 -15.31 20.96 -19.37
C ASP A 133 -16.40 20.02 -18.80
#